data_AF-A0A3A4AW51-F1
#
_entry.id   AF-A0A3A4AW51-F1
#
_cell.length_a   1.000
_cell.length_b   1.000
_cell.length_c   1.000
_cell.angle_alpha   90.00
_cell.angle_beta   90.00
_cell.angle_gamma   90.00
#
_symmetry.space_group_name_H-M   'P 1'
#
loop_
_entity.id
_entity.type
_entity.pdbx_description
1 polymer ?
#
loop_
_entity_poly.entity_id
_entity_poly.type
_entity_poly.pdbx_seq_one_letter_code
_entity_poly.pdbx_strand_id
1 'polypeptide(L)'
;MRKKNLVWIAGAAVCAGLIAYPVSGWAGLGAGRAGPGEARHFTMNLGSAEERARAAELGFNVFDMDADVAAINALPEGQQAMIWAGNTMCGEFVSDVGSFRAVVDRLAGNPKVFGYYLADEPPLRECPSVLDEIRERAEYVRSRAPGQKTYAAASDVAYREIAPSSSRVDLIGIDPYPCRTGAACDFSIISREVAKAEAAGIPKSAMVPVFQTFGQECSGGGEQAWRLPREAEFRTLLSTWDKVLPDPPMTASYSWGNQEGTSCPTLGDADGSSGLPDLQGILKDHLARSGGSRPAPAPTTTCVPAPAPTAEPTTEPTGEPTGEPTGGPAGTSAPRRDPDAPDESPPQPYGRATFAPPQPEPTIDDPSAPPGDEPPAPAPRPTSTAGDPDCVPPPPPPRCLPSPVPTGGPTARPTSPPRDPRPVPTVTVTVTVSPPRPQN
;
A
#
# COMPACT_ATOMS: atom_id res chain seq x y z
N MET A 1 -31.62 -7.19 -72.32
CA MET A 1 -32.03 -5.78 -72.49
C MET A 1 -31.13 -4.96 -71.55
N ARG A 2 -30.09 -4.28 -72.08
CA ARG A 2 -30.00 -2.82 -72.35
C ARG A 2 -30.07 -1.98 -71.06
N LYS A 3 -29.12 -1.13 -70.64
CA LYS A 3 -27.89 -0.50 -71.19
C LYS A 3 -27.05 -0.03 -69.96
N LYS A 4 -25.76 -0.37 -69.83
CA LYS A 4 -24.57 0.50 -70.02
C LYS A 4 -24.82 2.02 -69.97
N ASN A 5 -24.06 2.72 -69.12
CA ASN A 5 -23.44 4.00 -69.47
C ASN A 5 -22.11 4.16 -68.72
N LEU A 6 -21.06 4.23 -69.53
CA LEU A 6 -19.67 4.58 -69.23
C LEU A 6 -19.46 5.90 -69.99
N VAL A 7 -18.98 6.96 -69.35
CA VAL A 7 -18.45 8.15 -70.04
C VAL A 7 -17.16 8.61 -69.37
N TRP A 8 -16.29 9.11 -70.24
CA TRP A 8 -14.85 9.31 -70.19
C TRP A 8 -14.35 10.60 -69.49
N ILE A 9 -13.02 10.62 -69.36
CA ILE A 9 -12.07 11.55 -68.72
C ILE A 9 -11.93 12.91 -69.42
N ALA A 10 -11.70 13.97 -68.62
CA ALA A 10 -10.79 15.11 -68.88
C ALA A 10 -10.38 15.65 -67.48
N GLY A 11 -9.12 15.88 -67.08
CA GLY A 11 -7.98 16.35 -67.86
C GLY A 11 -7.80 17.85 -67.66
N ALA A 12 -7.41 18.31 -66.46
CA ALA A 12 -6.92 19.66 -66.24
C ALA A 12 -5.91 19.70 -65.07
N ALA A 13 -4.65 19.92 -65.43
CA ALA A 13 -3.59 20.33 -64.52
C ALA A 13 -3.77 21.80 -64.15
N VAL A 14 -3.67 22.14 -62.86
CA VAL A 14 -3.45 23.51 -62.39
C VAL A 14 -2.35 23.49 -61.35
N CYS A 15 -1.49 24.49 -61.47
CA CYS A 15 -0.16 24.60 -60.91
C CYS A 15 -0.15 24.92 -59.41
N ALA A 16 1.03 24.67 -58.85
CA ALA A 16 1.52 25.07 -57.54
C ALA A 16 1.04 26.44 -57.05
N GLY A 17 0.58 26.45 -55.80
CA GLY A 17 0.41 27.63 -54.97
C GLY A 17 0.57 27.24 -53.50
N LEU A 18 1.81 27.09 -53.05
CA LEU A 18 2.16 26.96 -51.64
C LEU A 18 1.85 28.31 -50.94
N ILE A 19 0.67 28.41 -50.35
CA ILE A 19 0.38 29.45 -49.35
C ILE A 19 0.59 28.79 -47.99
N ALA A 20 1.73 29.10 -47.37
CA ALA A 20 2.01 28.78 -45.98
C ALA A 20 1.07 29.61 -45.08
N TYR A 21 0.02 28.98 -44.56
CA TYR A 21 -0.66 29.50 -43.38
C TYR A 21 0.19 29.15 -42.16
N PRO A 22 0.54 30.10 -41.28
CA PRO A 22 1.04 29.75 -39.96
C PRO A 22 -0.12 29.07 -39.23
N VAL A 23 -0.09 27.74 -39.15
CA VAL A 23 -0.89 27.01 -38.17
C VAL A 23 -0.30 27.42 -36.83
N SER A 24 -0.97 28.36 -36.18
CA SER A 24 -0.73 28.72 -34.79
C SER A 24 -0.69 27.43 -33.98
N GLY A 25 0.52 27.03 -33.59
CA GLY A 25 0.75 25.89 -32.75
C GLY A 25 -0.01 26.11 -31.46
N TRP A 26 -1.08 25.34 -31.28
CA TRP A 26 -1.56 25.03 -29.94
C TRP A 26 -0.43 24.22 -29.32
N ALA A 27 0.43 24.92 -28.58
CA ALA A 27 1.24 24.31 -27.56
C ALA A 27 0.27 23.48 -26.72
N GLY A 28 0.34 22.17 -26.87
CA GLY A 28 -0.37 21.25 -26.00
C GLY A 28 -0.02 21.67 -24.58
N LEU A 29 -1.04 22.06 -23.82
CA LEU A 29 -0.96 22.04 -22.37
C LEU A 29 -0.52 20.62 -22.04
N GLY A 30 0.75 20.50 -21.65
CA GLY A 30 1.34 19.23 -21.30
C GLY A 30 0.46 18.61 -20.23
N ALA A 31 -0.11 17.45 -20.55
CA ALA A 31 -0.51 16.52 -19.52
C ALA A 31 0.69 16.41 -18.58
N GLY A 32 0.52 16.84 -17.33
CA GLY A 32 1.51 16.65 -16.29
C GLY A 32 1.75 15.16 -16.16
N ARG A 33 2.75 14.66 -16.90
CA ARG A 33 3.32 13.35 -16.66
C ARG A 33 3.92 13.45 -15.27
N ALA A 34 3.33 12.75 -14.31
CA ALA A 34 4.06 12.41 -13.10
C ALA A 34 5.42 11.85 -13.54
N GLY A 35 6.50 12.43 -13.01
CA GLY A 35 7.84 12.06 -13.40
C GLY A 35 8.09 10.57 -13.12
N PRO A 36 9.00 9.92 -13.85
CA PRO A 36 9.49 8.62 -13.44
C PRO A 36 10.20 8.77 -12.08
N GLY A 37 9.69 8.10 -11.03
CA GLY A 37 10.42 7.91 -9.76
C GLY A 37 9.85 8.55 -8.49
N GLU A 38 8.60 8.99 -8.45
CA GLU A 38 7.98 9.43 -7.19
C GLU A 38 7.27 8.26 -6.48
N ALA A 39 7.67 7.97 -5.24
CA ALA A 39 7.08 6.90 -4.44
C ALA A 39 5.57 7.10 -4.27
N ARG A 40 4.81 5.99 -4.31
CA ARG A 40 3.36 5.99 -4.13
C ARG A 40 3.03 5.47 -2.73
N HIS A 41 2.32 6.28 -1.96
CA HIS A 41 1.97 6.00 -0.58
C HIS A 41 0.45 6.05 -0.46
N PHE A 42 -0.13 4.87 -0.29
CA PHE A 42 -1.56 4.63 -0.22
C PHE A 42 -2.03 4.43 1.21
N THR A 43 -3.16 5.03 1.56
CA THR A 43 -3.87 4.73 2.81
C THR A 43 -5.37 4.61 2.57
N MET A 44 -6.01 3.80 3.41
CA MET A 44 -7.39 3.33 3.27
C MET A 44 -8.29 3.84 4.38
N ASN A 45 -9.61 3.85 4.14
CA ASN A 45 -10.63 4.21 5.12
C ASN A 45 -10.52 5.66 5.61
N LEU A 46 -10.47 6.61 4.67
CA LEU A 46 -10.56 8.04 4.96
C LEU A 46 -11.97 8.54 4.65
N GLY A 47 -12.64 9.18 5.60
CA GLY A 47 -14.02 9.64 5.44
C GLY A 47 -14.15 11.04 4.83
N SER A 48 -13.18 11.92 5.10
CA SER A 48 -13.31 13.37 4.81
C SER A 48 -12.13 13.95 4.02
N ALA A 49 -12.34 15.15 3.46
CA ALA A 49 -11.25 15.92 2.86
C ALA A 49 -10.20 16.35 3.91
N GLU A 50 -10.63 16.57 5.15
CA GLU A 50 -9.75 16.94 6.26
C GLU A 50 -8.83 15.77 6.65
N GLU A 51 -9.36 14.56 6.75
CA GLU A 51 -8.56 13.35 6.99
C GLU A 51 -7.55 13.11 5.88
N ARG A 52 -7.95 13.29 4.61
CA ARG A 52 -7.02 13.23 3.48
C ARG A 52 -5.92 14.29 3.57
N ALA A 53 -6.24 15.51 4.02
CA ALA A 53 -5.24 16.54 4.24
C ALA A 53 -4.26 16.15 5.35
N ARG A 54 -4.75 15.63 6.49
CA ARG A 54 -3.91 15.11 7.58
C ARG A 54 -3.01 13.96 7.13
N ALA A 55 -3.54 13.01 6.36
CA ALA A 55 -2.74 11.93 5.78
C ALA A 55 -1.68 12.47 4.81
N ALA A 56 -2.01 13.45 3.97
CA ALA A 56 -1.06 14.09 3.07
C ALA A 56 0.12 14.75 3.82
N GLU A 57 -0.09 15.28 5.03
CA GLU A 57 0.98 15.84 5.87
C GLU A 57 2.01 14.79 6.35
N LEU A 58 1.66 13.50 6.30
CA LEU A 58 2.58 12.39 6.57
C LEU A 58 3.31 11.91 5.31
N GLY A 59 2.91 12.38 4.12
CA GLY A 59 3.48 11.99 2.83
C GLY A 59 2.62 11.02 2.01
N PHE A 60 1.38 10.72 2.44
CA PHE A 60 0.45 9.97 1.59
C PHE A 60 0.06 10.78 0.35
N ASN A 61 0.01 10.12 -0.81
CA ASN A 61 -0.32 10.75 -2.09
C ASN A 61 -1.30 9.92 -2.93
N VAL A 62 -1.70 8.74 -2.47
CA VAL A 62 -2.77 7.92 -3.02
C VAL A 62 -3.82 7.71 -1.93
N PHE A 63 -5.09 8.00 -2.21
CA PHE A 63 -6.16 7.95 -1.22
C PHE A 63 -7.28 7.03 -1.67
N ASP A 64 -7.80 6.25 -0.74
CA ASP A 64 -9.01 5.46 -0.92
C ASP A 64 -10.21 6.39 -1.04
N MET A 65 -10.95 6.29 -2.14
CA MET A 65 -12.04 7.21 -2.48
C MET A 65 -13.14 6.50 -3.23
N ASP A 66 -14.37 6.99 -3.06
CA ASP A 66 -15.48 6.66 -3.96
C ASP A 66 -15.24 7.23 -5.37
N ALA A 67 -16.02 6.74 -6.34
CA ALA A 67 -16.00 7.17 -7.74
C ALA A 67 -16.61 8.58 -7.99
N ASP A 68 -16.59 9.47 -7.01
CA ASP A 68 -17.07 10.84 -7.15
C ASP A 68 -16.09 11.69 -7.98
N VAL A 69 -16.48 12.00 -9.20
CA VAL A 69 -15.67 12.76 -10.17
C VAL A 69 -15.28 14.14 -9.66
N ALA A 70 -16.19 14.83 -8.96
CA ALA A 70 -15.93 16.18 -8.46
C ALA A 70 -14.91 16.14 -7.32
N ALA A 71 -15.06 15.20 -6.38
CA ALA A 71 -14.13 14.99 -5.28
C ALA A 71 -12.74 14.57 -5.77
N ILE A 72 -12.67 13.68 -6.77
CA ILE A 72 -11.41 13.25 -7.40
C ILE A 72 -10.74 14.43 -8.12
N ASN A 73 -11.49 15.21 -8.90
CA ASN A 73 -10.92 16.37 -9.61
C ASN A 73 -10.48 17.49 -8.66
N ALA A 74 -11.06 17.56 -7.47
CA ALA A 74 -10.67 18.51 -6.43
C ALA A 74 -9.40 18.10 -5.66
N LEU A 75 -8.83 16.91 -5.90
CA LEU A 75 -7.59 16.49 -5.26
C LEU A 75 -6.44 17.47 -5.58
N PRO A 76 -5.69 17.93 -4.56
CA PRO A 76 -4.47 18.72 -4.74
C PRO A 76 -3.47 18.10 -5.73
N GLU A 77 -2.60 18.93 -6.32
CA GLU A 77 -1.50 18.45 -7.16
C GLU A 77 -0.63 17.42 -6.43
N GLY A 78 -0.15 16.41 -7.16
CA GLY A 78 0.58 15.27 -6.59
C GLY A 78 -0.31 14.19 -5.95
N GLN A 79 -1.57 14.48 -5.65
CA GLN A 79 -2.51 13.51 -5.06
C GLN A 79 -3.32 12.76 -6.13
N GLN A 80 -3.56 11.48 -5.87
CA GLN A 80 -4.34 10.60 -6.74
C GLN A 80 -5.34 9.75 -5.93
N ALA A 81 -6.42 9.33 -6.58
CA ALA A 81 -7.43 8.43 -6.04
C ALA A 81 -7.09 6.96 -6.38
N MET A 82 -7.19 6.09 -5.39
CA MET A 82 -7.44 4.67 -5.55
C MET A 82 -8.94 4.46 -5.32
N ILE A 83 -9.66 3.99 -6.33
CA ILE A 83 -11.12 3.90 -6.26
C ILE A 83 -11.52 2.54 -5.72
N TRP A 84 -12.22 2.49 -4.57
CA TRP A 84 -12.80 1.24 -4.09
C TRP A 84 -13.92 0.77 -5.03
N ALA A 85 -13.76 -0.42 -5.58
CA ALA A 85 -14.69 -1.03 -6.53
C ALA A 85 -14.88 -2.53 -6.27
N GLY A 86 -14.48 -2.97 -5.08
CA GLY A 86 -14.18 -4.36 -4.82
C GLY A 86 -15.23 -5.13 -4.04
N ASN A 87 -14.76 -6.23 -3.48
CA ASN A 87 -15.50 -7.19 -2.68
C ASN A 87 -14.55 -7.76 -1.60
N THR A 88 -15.10 -8.19 -0.46
CA THR A 88 -14.38 -8.82 0.65
C THR A 88 -14.90 -10.23 0.98
N MET A 89 -15.94 -10.67 0.29
CA MET A 89 -16.70 -11.86 0.64
C MET A 89 -17.15 -12.65 -0.59
N CYS A 90 -17.74 -13.81 -0.33
CA CYS A 90 -18.52 -14.51 -1.35
C CYS A 90 -19.77 -13.68 -1.67
N GLY A 91 -19.92 -13.21 -2.90
CA GLY A 91 -21.11 -12.49 -3.32
C GLY A 91 -20.84 -11.33 -4.24
N GLU A 92 -21.72 -10.34 -4.18
CA GLU A 92 -21.70 -9.18 -5.07
C GLU A 92 -20.59 -8.19 -4.71
N PHE A 93 -20.04 -7.56 -5.73
CA PHE A 93 -19.15 -6.41 -5.59
C PHE A 93 -19.98 -5.18 -5.22
N VAL A 94 -19.33 -4.15 -4.67
CA VAL A 94 -20.00 -2.88 -4.29
C VAL A 94 -20.78 -2.21 -5.43
N SER A 95 -20.45 -2.52 -6.68
CA SER A 95 -21.22 -2.14 -7.87
C SER A 95 -21.27 -3.30 -8.85
N ASP A 96 -22.33 -3.40 -9.64
CA ASP A 96 -22.38 -4.34 -10.76
C ASP A 96 -21.33 -3.98 -11.84
N VAL A 97 -21.00 -4.96 -12.70
CA VAL A 97 -19.96 -4.77 -13.73
C VAL A 97 -20.29 -3.66 -14.72
N GLY A 98 -21.57 -3.41 -15.02
CA GLY A 98 -21.98 -2.33 -15.93
C GLY A 98 -21.71 -0.95 -15.33
N SER A 99 -22.09 -0.76 -14.06
CA SER A 99 -21.80 0.45 -13.30
C SER A 99 -20.29 0.68 -13.15
N PHE A 100 -19.52 -0.37 -12.85
CA PHE A 100 -18.06 -0.30 -12.80
C PHE A 100 -17.46 0.16 -14.14
N ARG A 101 -17.89 -0.45 -15.25
CA ARG A 101 -17.43 -0.06 -16.59
C ARG A 101 -17.72 1.41 -16.90
N ALA A 102 -18.90 1.90 -16.52
CA ALA A 102 -19.27 3.31 -16.70
C ALA A 102 -18.40 4.27 -15.86
N VAL A 103 -17.93 3.84 -14.67
CA VAL A 103 -16.96 4.60 -13.87
C VAL A 103 -15.60 4.62 -14.58
N VAL A 104 -15.10 3.47 -15.01
CA VAL A 104 -13.81 3.36 -15.72
C VAL A 104 -13.80 4.19 -16.99
N ASP A 105 -14.86 4.13 -17.81
CA ASP A 105 -14.97 4.92 -19.04
C ASP A 105 -14.93 6.44 -18.76
N ARG A 106 -15.58 6.87 -17.68
CA ARG A 106 -15.68 8.29 -17.32
C ARG A 106 -14.38 8.85 -16.77
N LEU A 107 -13.63 8.03 -16.04
CA LEU A 107 -12.38 8.41 -15.38
C LEU A 107 -11.14 8.01 -16.16
N ALA A 108 -11.30 7.34 -17.31
CA ALA A 108 -10.20 6.94 -18.18
C ALA A 108 -9.31 8.13 -18.55
N GLY A 109 -8.01 8.00 -18.27
CA GLY A 109 -7.02 9.04 -18.56
C GLY A 109 -7.02 10.23 -17.60
N ASN A 110 -7.88 10.25 -16.58
CA ASN A 110 -7.82 11.28 -15.54
C ASN A 110 -6.51 11.14 -14.75
N PRO A 111 -5.63 12.16 -14.73
CA PRO A 111 -4.35 12.08 -14.01
C PRO A 111 -4.51 12.00 -12.48
N LYS A 112 -5.69 12.36 -11.96
CA LYS A 112 -6.04 12.26 -10.54
C LYS A 112 -6.48 10.86 -10.12
N VAL A 113 -6.52 9.88 -11.03
CA VAL A 113 -6.81 8.49 -10.69
C VAL A 113 -5.54 7.68 -10.83
N PHE A 114 -5.09 7.09 -9.72
CA PHE A 114 -4.01 6.11 -9.71
C PHE A 114 -4.52 4.75 -10.17
N GLY A 115 -5.66 4.31 -9.65
CA GLY A 115 -6.18 2.98 -9.94
C GLY A 115 -7.49 2.62 -9.27
N TYR A 116 -7.80 1.32 -9.31
CA TYR A 116 -9.02 0.71 -8.77
C TYR A 116 -8.65 -0.41 -7.81
N TYR A 117 -9.21 -0.37 -6.60
CA TYR A 117 -9.08 -1.40 -5.58
C TYR A 117 -10.22 -2.42 -5.76
N LEU A 118 -9.88 -3.59 -6.29
CA LEU A 118 -10.83 -4.58 -6.82
C LEU A 118 -11.22 -5.66 -5.81
N ALA A 119 -10.44 -5.89 -4.75
CA ALA A 119 -10.80 -6.84 -3.71
C ALA A 119 -9.90 -6.68 -2.49
N ASP A 120 -10.46 -6.87 -1.30
CA ASP A 120 -9.74 -6.97 -0.03
C ASP A 120 -9.89 -8.40 0.50
N GLU A 121 -8.76 -9.09 0.67
CA GLU A 121 -8.67 -10.50 1.08
C GLU A 121 -9.76 -11.42 0.47
N PRO A 122 -9.90 -11.50 -0.87
CA PRO A 122 -11.00 -12.22 -1.48
C PRO A 122 -10.94 -13.74 -1.17
N PRO A 123 -12.08 -14.38 -0.81
CA PRO A 123 -12.12 -15.81 -0.48
C PRO A 123 -12.11 -16.69 -1.74
N LEU A 124 -11.00 -16.67 -2.50
CA LEU A 124 -10.93 -17.23 -3.86
C LEU A 124 -10.98 -18.76 -3.92
N ARG A 125 -10.66 -19.45 -2.82
CA ARG A 125 -10.77 -20.92 -2.74
C ARG A 125 -12.20 -21.35 -2.52
N GLU A 126 -12.90 -20.63 -1.65
CA GLU A 126 -14.30 -20.87 -1.31
C GLU A 126 -15.21 -20.40 -2.43
N CYS A 127 -14.85 -19.29 -3.10
CA CYS A 127 -15.67 -18.62 -4.08
C CYS A 127 -14.90 -18.28 -5.37
N PRO A 128 -14.60 -19.29 -6.21
CA PRO A 128 -13.83 -19.10 -7.45
C PRO A 128 -14.47 -18.13 -8.45
N SER A 129 -15.79 -17.93 -8.42
CA SER A 129 -16.47 -16.96 -9.28
C SER A 129 -16.04 -15.51 -9.02
N VAL A 130 -15.59 -15.21 -7.79
CA VAL A 130 -15.02 -13.89 -7.45
C VAL A 130 -13.76 -13.63 -8.27
N LEU A 131 -12.94 -14.66 -8.53
CA LEU A 131 -11.75 -14.52 -9.38
C LEU A 131 -12.10 -14.12 -10.81
N ASP A 132 -13.17 -14.69 -11.38
CA ASP A 132 -13.59 -14.38 -12.73
C ASP A 132 -14.05 -12.92 -12.85
N GLU A 133 -14.75 -12.40 -11.84
CA GLU A 133 -15.17 -11.00 -11.81
C GLU A 133 -14.00 -10.04 -11.58
N ILE A 134 -13.04 -10.37 -10.70
CA ILE A 134 -11.79 -9.62 -10.55
C ILE A 134 -11.06 -9.56 -11.91
N ARG A 135 -10.95 -10.70 -12.60
CA ARG A 135 -10.29 -10.79 -13.91
C ARG A 135 -10.98 -9.91 -14.94
N GLU A 136 -12.30 -10.00 -15.05
CA GLU A 136 -13.09 -9.19 -15.99
C GLU A 136 -12.90 -7.69 -15.73
N ARG A 137 -12.94 -7.27 -14.47
CA ARG A 137 -12.73 -5.87 -14.06
C ARG A 137 -11.32 -5.40 -14.38
N ALA A 138 -10.32 -6.22 -14.07
CA ALA A 138 -8.93 -5.87 -14.32
C ALA A 138 -8.60 -5.76 -15.82
N GLU A 139 -9.11 -6.68 -16.65
CA GLU A 139 -8.97 -6.62 -18.10
C GLU A 139 -9.67 -5.39 -18.69
N TYR A 140 -10.84 -5.03 -18.16
CA TYR A 140 -11.55 -3.84 -18.62
C TYR A 140 -10.76 -2.56 -18.34
N VAL A 141 -10.24 -2.38 -17.11
CA VAL A 141 -9.37 -1.23 -16.76
C VAL A 141 -8.15 -1.19 -17.67
N ARG A 142 -7.46 -2.32 -17.86
CA ARG A 142 -6.30 -2.41 -18.75
C ARG A 142 -6.60 -1.97 -20.17
N SER A 143 -7.78 -2.30 -20.69
CA SER A 143 -8.18 -1.97 -22.06
C SER A 143 -8.63 -0.52 -22.25
N ARG A 144 -9.29 0.07 -21.24
CA ARG A 144 -9.91 1.41 -21.34
C ARG A 144 -9.08 2.52 -20.72
N ALA A 145 -8.33 2.20 -19.68
CA ALA A 145 -7.51 3.12 -18.92
C ALA A 145 -6.09 2.55 -18.69
N PRO A 146 -5.29 2.33 -19.75
CA PRO A 146 -4.00 1.62 -19.65
C PRO A 146 -2.94 2.31 -18.78
N GLY A 147 -3.16 3.56 -18.38
CA GLY A 147 -2.29 4.29 -17.45
C GLY A 147 -2.69 4.13 -15.97
N GLN A 148 -3.85 3.55 -15.67
CA GLN A 148 -4.38 3.34 -14.32
C GLN A 148 -4.12 1.90 -13.87
N LYS A 149 -3.91 1.71 -12.57
CA LYS A 149 -3.59 0.41 -11.96
C LYS A 149 -4.81 -0.30 -11.42
N THR A 150 -4.68 -1.61 -11.30
CA THR A 150 -5.60 -2.44 -10.54
C THR A 150 -4.88 -3.00 -9.33
N TYR A 151 -5.54 -2.96 -8.18
CA TYR A 151 -4.99 -3.35 -6.89
C TYR A 151 -5.93 -4.33 -6.19
N ALA A 152 -5.38 -5.33 -5.49
CA ALA A 152 -6.11 -6.19 -4.56
C ALA A 152 -5.21 -6.51 -3.38
N ALA A 153 -5.75 -6.52 -2.16
CA ALA A 153 -5.04 -7.02 -0.98
C ALA A 153 -5.34 -8.50 -0.81
N ALA A 154 -4.36 -9.27 -0.36
CA ALA A 154 -4.48 -10.71 -0.24
C ALA A 154 -3.56 -11.26 0.84
N SER A 155 -4.10 -12.25 1.56
CA SER A 155 -3.36 -13.13 2.45
C SER A 155 -2.92 -14.44 1.75
N ASP A 156 -2.15 -15.28 2.43
CA ASP A 156 -1.54 -16.48 1.85
C ASP A 156 -2.50 -17.48 1.21
N VAL A 157 -3.73 -17.53 1.70
CA VAL A 157 -4.76 -18.42 1.16
C VAL A 157 -5.12 -18.08 -0.29
N ALA A 158 -4.94 -16.84 -0.71
CA ALA A 158 -5.37 -16.35 -2.02
C ALA A 158 -4.22 -16.10 -3.02
N TYR A 159 -2.94 -16.12 -2.60
CA TYR A 159 -1.83 -15.69 -3.47
C TYR A 159 -1.75 -16.41 -4.82
N ARG A 160 -2.01 -17.72 -4.85
CA ARG A 160 -1.92 -18.51 -6.09
C ARG A 160 -3.01 -18.12 -7.08
N GLU A 161 -4.21 -17.92 -6.56
CA GLU A 161 -5.41 -17.58 -7.31
C GLU A 161 -5.37 -16.12 -7.78
N ILE A 162 -4.94 -15.19 -6.93
CA ILE A 162 -4.87 -13.76 -7.22
C ILE A 162 -3.61 -13.34 -7.99
N ALA A 163 -2.64 -14.23 -8.20
CA ALA A 163 -1.42 -13.91 -8.93
C ALA A 163 -1.73 -13.22 -10.28
N PRO A 164 -0.93 -12.22 -10.72
CA PRO A 164 -1.23 -11.43 -11.93
C PRO A 164 -1.46 -12.26 -13.21
N SER A 165 -0.82 -13.43 -13.30
CA SER A 165 -1.02 -14.39 -14.41
C SER A 165 -2.45 -14.93 -14.48
N SER A 166 -3.13 -15.07 -13.33
CA SER A 166 -4.47 -15.60 -13.16
C SER A 166 -5.54 -14.51 -13.06
N SER A 167 -5.28 -13.45 -12.30
CA SER A 167 -6.26 -12.41 -11.97
C SER A 167 -6.18 -11.18 -12.87
N ARG A 168 -5.07 -10.98 -13.58
CA ARG A 168 -4.75 -9.75 -14.35
C ARG A 168 -4.61 -8.48 -13.53
N VAL A 169 -4.67 -8.57 -12.20
CA VAL A 169 -4.43 -7.45 -11.29
C VAL A 169 -2.97 -7.01 -11.38
N ASP A 170 -2.73 -5.69 -11.40
CA ASP A 170 -1.38 -5.13 -11.58
C ASP A 170 -0.56 -5.13 -10.29
N LEU A 171 -1.22 -4.86 -9.16
CA LEU A 171 -0.59 -4.68 -7.84
C LEU A 171 -1.29 -5.56 -6.80
N ILE A 172 -0.53 -6.33 -6.03
CA ILE A 172 -1.03 -7.20 -4.96
C ILE A 172 -0.50 -6.70 -3.62
N GLY A 173 -1.40 -6.30 -2.73
CA GLY A 173 -1.13 -6.04 -1.33
C GLY A 173 -0.76 -7.32 -0.61
N ILE A 174 0.43 -7.34 -0.01
CA ILE A 174 0.88 -8.40 0.88
C ILE A 174 0.61 -7.88 2.30
N ASP A 175 -0.37 -8.46 2.99
CA ASP A 175 -0.96 -7.92 4.23
C ASP A 175 -0.78 -8.75 5.52
N PRO A 176 0.43 -9.26 5.81
CA PRO A 176 0.70 -9.83 7.12
C PRO A 176 0.54 -8.80 8.24
N TYR A 177 -0.24 -9.15 9.26
CA TYR A 177 -0.39 -8.38 10.49
C TYR A 177 0.38 -9.06 11.66
N PRO A 178 1.65 -8.68 11.92
CA PRO A 178 2.51 -9.36 12.88
C PRO A 178 2.14 -9.12 14.35
N CYS A 179 1.43 -8.04 14.68
CA CYS A 179 1.15 -7.64 16.05
C CYS A 179 -0.24 -8.13 16.50
N ARG A 180 -0.25 -9.30 17.13
CA ARG A 180 -1.46 -9.94 17.68
C ARG A 180 -1.68 -9.60 19.15
N THR A 181 -2.94 -9.60 19.56
CA THR A 181 -3.34 -9.47 20.97
C THR A 181 -2.83 -10.67 21.77
N GLY A 182 -2.30 -10.41 22.97
CA GLY A 182 -1.79 -11.45 23.86
C GLY A 182 -0.44 -12.06 23.46
N ALA A 183 0.22 -11.56 22.41
CA ALA A 183 1.52 -12.05 21.95
C ALA A 183 2.50 -10.91 21.63
N ALA A 184 3.80 -11.26 21.63
CA ALA A 184 4.81 -10.41 20.99
C ALA A 184 4.59 -10.38 19.47
N CYS A 185 4.94 -9.27 18.82
CA CYS A 185 4.83 -9.21 17.36
C CYS A 185 5.80 -10.21 16.71
N ASP A 186 5.31 -11.03 15.78
CA ASP A 186 6.14 -11.93 14.99
C ASP A 186 6.46 -11.28 13.64
N PHE A 187 7.56 -10.52 13.55
CA PHE A 187 7.96 -9.89 12.28
C PHE A 187 8.42 -10.89 11.21
N SER A 188 8.70 -12.15 11.58
CA SER A 188 9.12 -13.17 10.60
C SER A 188 8.02 -13.51 9.60
N ILE A 189 6.75 -13.25 9.96
CA ILE A 189 5.62 -13.44 9.05
C ILE A 189 5.73 -12.57 7.80
N ILE A 190 6.29 -11.37 7.88
CA ILE A 190 6.48 -10.49 6.71
C ILE A 190 7.34 -11.18 5.66
N SER A 191 8.53 -11.65 6.05
CA SER A 191 9.44 -12.36 5.12
C SER A 191 8.83 -13.66 4.59
N ARG A 192 8.07 -14.37 5.44
CA ARG A 192 7.40 -15.62 5.06
C ARG A 192 6.30 -15.39 4.02
N GLU A 193 5.47 -14.36 4.21
CA GLU A 193 4.38 -14.02 3.31
C GLU A 193 4.89 -13.52 1.96
N VAL A 194 5.93 -12.68 1.94
CA VAL A 194 6.61 -12.29 0.69
C VAL A 194 7.14 -13.52 -0.05
N ALA A 195 7.80 -14.45 0.64
CA ALA A 195 8.31 -15.67 0.02
C ALA A 195 7.18 -16.57 -0.52
N LYS A 196 6.04 -16.69 0.19
CA LYS A 196 4.87 -17.42 -0.28
C LYS A 196 4.28 -16.77 -1.53
N ALA A 197 4.16 -15.44 -1.56
CA ALA A 197 3.66 -14.71 -2.71
C ALA A 197 4.58 -14.87 -3.94
N GLU A 198 5.91 -14.84 -3.75
CA GLU A 198 6.87 -15.12 -4.82
C GLU A 198 6.72 -16.55 -5.35
N ALA A 199 6.63 -17.54 -4.45
CA ALA A 199 6.42 -18.94 -4.80
C ALA A 199 5.07 -19.18 -5.52
N ALA A 200 4.06 -18.37 -5.22
CA ALA A 200 2.76 -18.38 -5.88
C ALA A 200 2.75 -17.68 -7.25
N GLY A 201 3.86 -17.06 -7.67
CA GLY A 201 4.01 -16.42 -8.97
C GLY A 201 3.68 -14.93 -8.99
N ILE A 202 3.60 -14.27 -7.83
CA ILE A 202 3.50 -12.81 -7.73
C ILE A 202 4.93 -12.24 -7.78
N PRO A 203 5.33 -11.46 -8.80
CA PRO A 203 6.66 -10.86 -8.84
C PRO A 203 6.77 -9.71 -7.84
N LYS A 204 7.95 -9.50 -7.23
CA LYS A 204 8.19 -8.37 -6.31
C LYS A 204 7.81 -7.00 -6.87
N SER A 205 7.95 -6.80 -8.18
CA SER A 205 7.55 -5.56 -8.87
C SER A 205 6.04 -5.30 -8.88
N ALA A 206 5.23 -6.29 -8.49
CA ALA A 206 3.78 -6.18 -8.30
C ALA A 206 3.37 -6.22 -6.82
N MET A 207 4.30 -6.49 -5.90
CA MET A 207 3.99 -6.59 -4.47
C MET A 207 3.95 -5.21 -3.81
N VAL A 208 2.90 -4.95 -3.05
CA VAL A 208 2.71 -3.74 -2.26
C VAL A 208 2.80 -4.14 -0.78
N PRO A 209 3.78 -3.63 -0.01
CA PRO A 209 3.79 -3.86 1.42
C PRO A 209 2.58 -3.16 2.06
N VAL A 210 1.79 -3.90 2.83
CA VAL A 210 0.70 -3.34 3.65
C VAL A 210 1.18 -3.27 5.09
N PHE A 211 1.30 -2.05 5.61
CA PHE A 211 1.73 -1.82 6.98
C PHE A 211 0.55 -1.96 7.94
N GLN A 212 0.72 -2.77 8.99
CA GLN A 212 -0.21 -2.79 10.12
C GLN A 212 -0.10 -1.46 10.88
N THR A 213 -1.09 -0.59 10.71
CA THR A 213 -1.22 0.69 11.45
C THR A 213 -2.53 0.74 12.25
N PHE A 214 -3.09 -0.43 12.54
CA PHE A 214 -4.34 -0.58 13.28
C PHE A 214 -4.19 -1.61 14.41
N GLY A 215 -5.13 -1.54 15.34
CA GLY A 215 -5.48 -2.58 16.28
C GLY A 215 -7.00 -2.78 16.36
N GLN A 216 -7.46 -3.57 17.31
CA GLN A 216 -8.89 -3.87 17.51
C GLN A 216 -9.38 -3.56 18.93
N GLU A 217 -8.50 -3.06 19.80
CA GLU A 217 -8.71 -2.81 21.22
C GLU A 217 -9.99 -2.01 21.55
N CYS A 218 -10.45 -1.15 20.64
CA CYS A 218 -11.68 -0.37 20.79
C CYS A 218 -12.72 -0.59 19.68
N SER A 219 -12.57 -1.62 18.83
CA SER A 219 -13.41 -1.77 17.63
C SER A 219 -14.88 -2.09 17.97
N GLY A 220 -15.15 -2.64 19.15
CA GLY A 220 -16.51 -2.99 19.61
C GLY A 220 -17.10 -4.17 18.84
N GLY A 221 -17.58 -5.21 19.55
CA GLY A 221 -18.39 -6.29 18.95
C GLY A 221 -17.71 -7.23 17.95
N GLY A 222 -16.49 -6.95 17.50
CA GLY A 222 -15.73 -7.77 16.53
C GLY A 222 -14.60 -8.59 17.14
N GLU A 223 -13.85 -9.27 16.28
CA GLU A 223 -12.64 -10.00 16.66
C GLU A 223 -11.62 -9.05 17.33
N GLN A 224 -10.86 -9.58 18.29
CA GLN A 224 -9.84 -8.86 19.05
C GLN A 224 -8.46 -9.48 18.83
N ALA A 225 -8.21 -9.92 17.59
CA ALA A 225 -7.03 -10.70 17.23
C ALA A 225 -5.78 -9.84 17.05
N TRP A 226 -5.94 -8.57 16.66
CA TRP A 226 -4.84 -7.63 16.41
C TRP A 226 -4.84 -6.47 17.40
N ARG A 227 -3.64 -5.98 17.67
CA ARG A 227 -3.40 -4.80 18.50
C ARG A 227 -2.57 -3.77 17.74
N LEU A 228 -2.67 -2.51 18.15
CA LEU A 228 -1.85 -1.46 17.57
C LEU A 228 -0.36 -1.74 17.88
N PRO A 229 0.56 -1.64 16.89
CA PRO A 229 1.98 -1.76 17.16
C PRO A 229 2.46 -0.67 18.10
N ARG A 230 3.38 -0.98 19.02
CA ARG A 230 4.14 0.04 19.74
C ARG A 230 5.18 0.66 18.82
N GLU A 231 5.69 1.83 19.18
CA GLU A 231 6.66 2.54 18.34
C GLU A 231 7.91 1.72 17.94
N ALA A 232 8.54 1.01 18.89
CA ALA A 232 9.71 0.18 18.60
C ALA A 232 9.37 -1.02 17.70
N GLU A 233 8.16 -1.57 17.88
CA GLU A 233 7.63 -2.65 17.04
C GLU A 233 7.37 -2.13 15.62
N PHE A 234 6.79 -0.95 15.49
CA PHE A 234 6.50 -0.34 14.19
C PHE A 234 7.77 0.01 13.40
N ARG A 235 8.81 0.55 14.07
CA ARG A 235 10.13 0.74 13.43
C ARG A 235 10.71 -0.59 12.94
N THR A 236 10.53 -1.68 13.70
CA THR A 236 10.97 -3.01 13.31
C THR A 236 10.18 -3.54 12.11
N LEU A 237 8.85 -3.37 12.11
CA LEU A 237 7.95 -3.70 11.00
C LEU A 237 8.40 -3.02 9.70
N LEU A 238 8.57 -1.69 9.72
CA LEU A 238 9.01 -0.92 8.55
C LEU A 238 10.39 -1.35 8.06
N SER A 239 11.35 -1.54 8.98
CA SER A 239 12.69 -2.03 8.61
C SER A 239 12.70 -3.45 8.06
N THR A 240 11.69 -4.27 8.38
CA THR A 240 11.55 -5.62 7.85
C THR A 240 11.03 -5.56 6.43
N TRP A 241 10.03 -4.73 6.16
CA TRP A 241 9.56 -4.45 4.80
C TRP A 241 10.67 -3.90 3.90
N ASP A 242 11.45 -2.92 4.37
CA ASP A 242 12.59 -2.35 3.64
C ASP A 242 13.62 -3.40 3.19
N LYS A 243 13.75 -4.51 3.92
CA LYS A 243 14.70 -5.58 3.59
C LYS A 243 14.15 -6.52 2.53
N VAL A 244 12.86 -6.84 2.58
CA VAL A 244 12.26 -7.88 1.71
C VAL A 244 11.68 -7.30 0.42
N LEU A 245 11.23 -6.05 0.45
CA LEU A 245 10.67 -5.28 -0.67
C LEU A 245 11.26 -3.84 -0.66
N PRO A 246 12.52 -3.64 -1.06
CA PRO A 246 13.21 -2.34 -0.97
C PRO A 246 12.78 -1.30 -2.01
N ASP A 247 12.09 -1.73 -3.08
CA ASP A 247 11.64 -0.87 -4.19
C ASP A 247 10.21 -1.28 -4.63
N PRO A 248 9.21 -1.12 -3.75
CA PRO A 248 7.85 -1.48 -4.09
C PRO A 248 7.22 -0.43 -5.02
N PRO A 249 6.33 -0.83 -5.96
CA PRO A 249 5.63 0.11 -6.84
C PRO A 249 4.71 1.08 -6.09
N MET A 250 4.29 0.71 -4.88
CA MET A 250 3.45 1.48 -3.96
C MET A 250 3.59 0.87 -2.56
N THR A 251 3.47 1.66 -1.50
CA THR A 251 3.28 1.17 -0.12
C THR A 251 1.86 1.44 0.33
N ALA A 252 1.29 0.58 1.17
CA ALA A 252 -0.04 0.75 1.74
C ALA A 252 0.00 0.77 3.27
N SER A 253 -0.94 1.49 3.91
CA SER A 253 -1.16 1.44 5.36
C SER A 253 -2.61 1.13 5.65
N TYR A 254 -2.84 0.02 6.35
CA TYR A 254 -4.15 -0.38 6.83
C TYR A 254 -4.20 -0.20 8.35
N SER A 255 -5.03 0.69 8.91
CA SER A 255 -5.94 1.64 8.26
C SER A 255 -5.74 3.07 8.79
N TRP A 256 -6.29 4.07 8.08
CA TRP A 256 -6.32 5.45 8.54
C TRP A 256 -7.43 5.68 9.57
N GLY A 257 -8.67 5.38 9.19
CA GLY A 257 -9.86 5.66 10.00
C GLY A 257 -10.40 4.43 10.72
N ASN A 258 -11.02 4.68 11.86
CA ASN A 258 -11.69 3.67 12.69
C ASN A 258 -12.87 3.04 11.96
N GLN A 259 -13.04 1.74 12.16
CA GLN A 259 -14.12 0.94 11.61
C GLN A 259 -14.69 0.04 12.71
N GLU A 260 -16.00 0.12 12.91
CA GLU A 260 -16.71 -0.72 13.86
C GLU A 260 -16.45 -2.21 13.58
N GLY A 261 -16.14 -2.96 14.62
CA GLY A 261 -15.86 -4.39 14.55
C GLY A 261 -14.51 -4.80 13.93
N THR A 262 -13.80 -3.91 13.22
CA THR A 262 -12.60 -4.34 12.46
C THR A 262 -11.32 -3.60 12.80
N SER A 263 -11.36 -2.28 13.07
CA SER A 263 -10.14 -1.51 13.35
C SER A 263 -10.40 -0.32 14.28
N CYS A 264 -9.78 -0.34 15.45
CA CYS A 264 -9.70 0.76 16.42
C CYS A 264 -8.75 0.33 17.54
N PRO A 265 -7.70 1.11 17.90
CA PRO A 265 -7.32 2.39 17.31
C PRO A 265 -6.65 2.22 15.93
N THR A 266 -6.52 3.31 15.18
CA THR A 266 -5.99 3.35 13.82
C THR A 266 -4.87 4.38 13.67
N LEU A 267 -4.32 4.53 12.46
CA LEU A 267 -3.24 5.50 12.22
C LEU A 267 -3.70 6.93 12.52
N GLY A 268 -4.97 7.25 12.27
CA GLY A 268 -5.55 8.57 12.56
C GLY A 268 -5.54 8.94 14.05
N ASP A 269 -5.54 7.93 14.93
CA ASP A 269 -5.49 8.09 16.39
C ASP A 269 -4.06 8.05 16.96
N ALA A 270 -3.12 7.42 16.24
CA ALA A 270 -1.78 7.09 16.72
C ALA A 270 -0.76 8.22 16.48
N ASP A 271 -1.04 9.41 17.01
CA ASP A 271 -0.21 10.63 16.89
C ASP A 271 0.67 10.91 18.13
N GLY A 272 0.79 9.93 19.03
CA GLY A 272 1.52 10.08 20.30
C GLY A 272 0.71 10.77 21.41
N SER A 273 -0.54 11.14 21.14
CA SER A 273 -1.45 11.70 22.14
C SER A 273 -2.33 10.61 22.77
N SER A 274 -3.11 10.98 23.78
CA SER A 274 -4.16 10.12 24.38
C SER A 274 -3.68 8.76 24.90
N GLY A 275 -2.38 8.62 25.17
CA GLY A 275 -1.78 7.36 25.61
C GLY A 275 -1.50 6.35 24.50
N LEU A 276 -1.68 6.74 23.23
CA LEU A 276 -1.38 5.94 22.05
C LEU A 276 0.06 6.21 21.55
N PRO A 277 0.68 5.25 20.85
CA PRO A 277 2.02 5.43 20.26
C PRO A 277 2.02 6.48 19.14
N ASP A 278 3.16 7.14 18.91
CA ASP A 278 3.35 8.02 17.76
C ASP A 278 3.73 7.22 16.50
N LEU A 279 2.75 6.58 15.87
CA LEU A 279 2.95 5.90 14.59
C LEU A 279 2.99 6.90 13.43
N GLN A 280 2.27 8.02 13.52
CA GLN A 280 2.25 9.04 12.48
C GLN A 280 3.63 9.66 12.25
N GLY A 281 4.33 10.09 13.30
CA GLY A 281 5.68 10.64 13.22
C GLY A 281 6.69 9.63 12.66
N ILE A 282 6.63 8.38 13.13
CA ILE A 282 7.51 7.30 12.64
C ILE A 282 7.26 7.01 11.16
N LEU A 283 5.99 6.94 10.74
CA LEU A 283 5.65 6.66 9.35
C LEU A 283 6.07 7.82 8.45
N LYS A 284 5.82 9.07 8.86
CA LYS A 284 6.26 10.26 8.13
C LYS A 284 7.75 10.25 7.84
N ASP A 285 8.57 9.95 8.84
CA ASP A 285 10.03 9.83 8.69
C ASP A 285 10.43 8.67 7.75
N HIS A 286 9.64 7.60 7.72
CA HIS A 286 9.86 6.50 6.79
C HIS A 286 9.47 6.87 5.34
N LEU A 287 8.28 7.41 5.11
CA LEU A 287 7.82 7.80 3.77
C LEU A 287 8.70 8.89 3.15
N ALA A 288 9.15 9.87 3.94
CA ALA A 288 10.08 10.91 3.49
C ALA A 288 11.42 10.35 2.99
N ARG A 289 11.89 9.21 3.54
CA ARG A 289 13.12 8.53 3.08
C ARG A 289 12.88 7.73 1.81
N SER A 290 11.70 7.14 1.65
CA SER A 290 11.32 6.36 0.47
C SER A 290 11.05 7.22 -0.77
N GLY A 291 10.62 8.47 -0.57
CA GLY A 291 10.43 9.45 -1.66
C GLY A 291 11.71 10.13 -2.16
N GLY A 292 12.83 10.01 -1.44
CA GLY A 292 14.14 10.44 -1.93
C GLY A 292 14.72 9.35 -2.82
N SER A 293 15.21 9.69 -4.02
CA SER A 293 16.02 8.75 -4.82
C SER A 293 17.11 8.18 -3.91
N ARG A 294 16.97 6.90 -3.52
CA ARG A 294 17.99 6.20 -2.77
C ARG A 294 19.27 6.32 -3.59
N PRO A 295 20.35 6.92 -3.07
CA PRO A 295 21.62 6.91 -3.78
C PRO A 295 21.91 5.46 -4.12
N ALA A 296 22.18 5.18 -5.40
CA ALA A 296 22.62 3.86 -5.82
C ALA A 296 23.72 3.42 -4.85
N PRO A 297 23.65 2.20 -4.28
CA PRO A 297 24.70 1.72 -3.41
C PRO A 297 26.03 1.93 -4.13
N ALA A 298 26.96 2.64 -3.48
CA ALA A 298 28.27 2.89 -4.04
C ALA A 298 28.84 1.54 -4.53
N PRO A 299 29.41 1.46 -5.74
CA PRO A 299 29.92 0.21 -6.26
C PRO A 299 30.89 -0.36 -5.23
N THR A 300 30.53 -1.50 -4.64
CA THR A 300 31.43 -2.25 -3.78
C THR A 300 32.65 -2.53 -4.64
N THR A 301 33.74 -1.83 -4.37
CA THR A 301 35.01 -2.08 -5.01
C THR A 301 35.45 -3.42 -4.48
N THR A 302 35.10 -4.49 -5.20
CA THR A 302 35.66 -5.81 -4.97
C THR A 302 37.17 -5.65 -5.19
N CYS A 303 37.93 -5.65 -4.10
CA CYS A 303 39.37 -5.84 -4.19
C CYS A 303 39.59 -7.19 -4.87
N VAL A 304 39.86 -7.15 -6.17
CA VAL A 304 40.41 -8.28 -6.90
C VAL A 304 41.80 -8.51 -6.32
N PRO A 305 42.07 -9.64 -5.65
CA PRO A 305 43.42 -9.94 -5.21
C PRO A 305 44.33 -10.01 -6.45
N ALA A 306 45.49 -9.35 -6.35
CA ALA A 306 46.49 -9.34 -7.41
C ALA A 306 46.86 -10.79 -7.80
N PRO A 307 47.06 -11.08 -9.10
CA PRO A 307 47.44 -12.42 -9.53
C PRO A 307 48.79 -12.79 -8.91
N ALA A 308 48.83 -13.97 -8.27
CA ALA A 308 50.05 -14.56 -7.77
C ALA A 308 51.02 -14.84 -8.94
N PRO A 309 52.34 -14.67 -8.75
CA PRO A 309 53.32 -14.94 -9.79
C PRO A 309 53.33 -16.43 -10.17
N THR A 310 53.27 -16.68 -11.48
CA THR A 310 53.38 -18.00 -12.11
C THR A 310 54.72 -18.65 -11.79
N ALA A 311 54.71 -19.80 -11.13
CA ALA A 311 55.87 -20.68 -11.04
C ALA A 311 55.99 -21.54 -12.31
N GLU A 312 57.20 -21.67 -12.82
CA GLU A 312 57.56 -22.46 -14.01
C GLU A 312 57.30 -23.97 -13.81
N PRO A 313 56.94 -24.72 -14.87
CA PRO A 313 56.71 -26.16 -14.78
C PRO A 313 58.04 -26.92 -14.79
N THR A 314 58.25 -27.76 -13.78
CA THR A 314 59.27 -28.82 -13.77
C THR A 314 58.66 -30.10 -14.33
N THR A 315 59.45 -30.79 -15.15
CA THR A 315 59.15 -31.98 -15.95
C THR A 315 58.79 -33.24 -15.15
N GLU A 316 57.90 -34.01 -15.78
CA GLU A 316 57.43 -35.42 -15.64
C GLU A 316 58.40 -36.48 -15.03
N PRO A 317 57.91 -37.66 -14.58
CA PRO A 317 57.43 -38.71 -15.52
C PRO A 317 56.21 -39.57 -15.10
N THR A 318 55.35 -39.82 -16.09
CA THR A 318 54.90 -41.12 -16.62
C THR A 318 54.45 -42.25 -15.66
N GLY A 319 53.16 -42.59 -15.77
CA GLY A 319 52.57 -43.89 -15.43
C GLY A 319 51.26 -44.12 -16.20
N GLU A 320 51.27 -45.11 -17.11
CA GLU A 320 50.17 -45.53 -18.00
C GLU A 320 49.11 -46.44 -17.30
N PRO A 321 47.99 -46.79 -17.96
CA PRO A 321 46.67 -46.92 -17.34
C PRO A 321 46.12 -48.35 -17.33
N THR A 322 45.03 -48.59 -16.58
CA THR A 322 44.14 -49.73 -16.86
C THR A 322 42.73 -49.51 -16.31
N GLY A 323 41.72 -49.64 -17.18
CA GLY A 323 40.42 -50.21 -16.80
C GLY A 323 39.18 -49.30 -16.79
N GLU A 324 38.45 -49.29 -17.91
CA GLU A 324 36.97 -49.27 -17.97
C GLU A 324 36.57 -50.60 -18.67
N PRO A 325 35.29 -51.00 -18.84
CA PRO A 325 34.03 -50.54 -18.22
C PRO A 325 33.12 -51.72 -17.79
N THR A 326 32.05 -51.48 -17.01
CA THR A 326 30.70 -52.06 -17.26
C THR A 326 29.67 -51.67 -16.19
N GLY A 327 28.43 -51.38 -16.62
CA GLY A 327 27.23 -51.79 -15.89
C GLY A 327 26.16 -50.70 -15.69
N GLY A 328 25.07 -50.79 -16.47
CA GLY A 328 23.89 -49.94 -16.39
C GLY A 328 22.93 -50.21 -15.20
N PRO A 329 21.64 -49.81 -15.29
CA PRO A 329 20.96 -49.04 -14.24
C PRO A 329 19.87 -49.77 -13.44
N ALA A 330 19.60 -49.29 -12.22
CA ALA A 330 18.38 -49.52 -11.41
C ALA A 330 18.41 -48.48 -10.26
N GLY A 331 17.34 -47.93 -9.72
CA GLY A 331 15.91 -48.09 -9.86
C GLY A 331 15.26 -47.14 -8.83
N THR A 332 14.00 -46.84 -9.08
CA THR A 332 13.09 -45.97 -8.31
C THR A 332 13.05 -46.26 -6.81
N SER A 333 13.01 -45.22 -5.97
CA SER A 333 12.53 -45.30 -4.57
C SER A 333 12.02 -43.94 -4.10
N ALA A 334 10.70 -43.82 -3.95
CA ALA A 334 10.03 -42.72 -3.26
C ALA A 334 10.21 -42.85 -1.74
N PRO A 335 10.25 -41.75 -0.96
CA PRO A 335 10.30 -41.84 0.48
C PRO A 335 8.93 -42.15 1.09
N ARG A 336 8.95 -43.09 2.06
CA ARG A 336 7.85 -43.47 2.95
C ARG A 336 7.48 -42.30 3.86
N ARG A 337 6.17 -42.12 4.12
CA ARG A 337 5.65 -41.24 5.19
C ARG A 337 5.71 -41.97 6.52
N ASP A 338 6.18 -41.28 7.56
CA ASP A 338 6.04 -41.68 8.96
C ASP A 338 4.57 -41.60 9.41
N PRO A 339 4.02 -42.59 10.15
CA PRO A 339 2.65 -42.55 10.64
C PRO A 339 2.45 -41.86 12.00
N ASP A 340 3.50 -41.32 12.65
CA ASP A 340 3.44 -40.85 14.04
C ASP A 340 3.75 -39.36 14.25
N ALA A 341 3.47 -38.50 13.26
CA ALA A 341 3.50 -37.04 13.45
C ALA A 341 2.17 -36.57 14.10
N PRO A 342 2.21 -35.74 15.16
CA PRO A 342 1.00 -35.18 15.74
C PRO A 342 0.30 -34.26 14.74
N ASP A 343 -0.99 -34.50 14.59
CA ASP A 343 -1.96 -33.81 13.74
C ASP A 343 -2.04 -32.31 14.12
N GLU A 344 -1.37 -31.45 13.36
CA GLU A 344 -1.63 -30.00 13.40
C GLU A 344 -3.02 -29.76 12.81
N SER A 345 -3.99 -29.62 13.71
CA SER A 345 -5.35 -29.25 13.38
C SER A 345 -5.38 -27.97 12.53
N PRO A 346 -6.13 -27.93 11.42
CA PRO A 346 -6.25 -26.73 10.60
C PRO A 346 -6.94 -25.61 11.40
N PRO A 347 -6.54 -24.33 11.20
CA PRO A 347 -7.25 -23.22 11.79
C PRO A 347 -8.71 -23.21 11.30
N GLN A 348 -9.62 -23.06 12.26
CA GLN A 348 -11.06 -22.94 12.05
C GLN A 348 -11.38 -21.76 11.11
N PRO A 349 -12.44 -21.84 10.28
CA PRO A 349 -12.82 -20.77 9.37
C PRO A 349 -13.21 -19.51 10.14
N TYR A 350 -12.71 -18.37 9.65
CA TYR A 350 -12.92 -17.02 10.17
C TYR A 350 -14.39 -16.68 10.37
N GLY A 351 -14.67 -15.95 11.45
CA GLY A 351 -16.00 -15.60 11.91
C GLY A 351 -16.77 -14.76 10.90
N ARG A 352 -17.98 -15.21 10.61
CA ARG A 352 -18.98 -14.58 9.75
C ARG A 352 -19.47 -13.27 10.37
N ALA A 353 -18.95 -12.13 9.96
CA ALA A 353 -19.59 -10.84 10.20
C ALA A 353 -20.68 -10.61 9.13
N THR A 354 -21.94 -10.85 9.49
CA THR A 354 -23.08 -10.46 8.66
C THR A 354 -23.27 -8.94 8.72
N PHE A 355 -23.02 -8.26 7.60
CA PHE A 355 -23.46 -6.88 7.39
C PHE A 355 -24.98 -6.85 7.23
N ALA A 356 -25.67 -6.15 8.14
CA ALA A 356 -27.04 -5.68 7.91
C ALA A 356 -26.97 -4.21 7.47
N PRO A 357 -27.74 -3.78 6.46
CA PRO A 357 -27.79 -2.37 6.08
C PRO A 357 -28.40 -1.52 7.22
N PRO A 358 -27.98 -0.26 7.39
CA PRO A 358 -28.47 0.61 8.44
C PRO A 358 -29.99 0.76 8.35
N GLN A 359 -30.68 0.42 9.43
CA GLN A 359 -32.11 0.70 9.57
C GLN A 359 -32.30 2.21 9.78
N PRO A 360 -33.37 2.82 9.23
CA PRO A 360 -33.70 4.21 9.51
C PRO A 360 -33.97 4.41 11.01
N GLU A 361 -33.41 5.47 11.57
CA GLU A 361 -33.57 5.86 12.98
C GLU A 361 -35.05 5.94 13.37
N PRO A 362 -35.46 5.41 14.55
CA PRO A 362 -36.79 5.65 15.05
C PRO A 362 -36.91 7.10 15.54
N THR A 363 -37.87 7.83 14.98
CA THR A 363 -38.40 9.09 15.52
C THR A 363 -38.77 8.92 16.99
N ILE A 364 -38.09 9.66 17.85
CA ILE A 364 -38.39 9.76 19.29
C ILE A 364 -39.65 10.61 19.45
N ASP A 365 -40.79 9.95 19.71
CA ASP A 365 -41.95 10.54 20.38
C ASP A 365 -42.77 9.39 21.02
N ASP A 366 -42.31 8.87 22.16
CA ASP A 366 -43.18 8.15 23.11
C ASP A 366 -42.74 8.45 24.56
N PRO A 367 -43.49 9.28 25.32
CA PRO A 367 -43.17 9.65 26.69
C PRO A 367 -43.66 8.64 27.75
N SER A 368 -43.72 7.34 27.44
CA SER A 368 -44.30 6.33 28.32
C SER A 368 -43.40 5.11 28.57
N ALA A 369 -42.16 5.31 28.99
CA ALA A 369 -41.31 4.21 29.50
C ALA A 369 -40.71 4.56 30.88
N PRO A 370 -40.89 3.70 31.91
CA PRO A 370 -40.28 3.93 33.23
C PRO A 370 -38.77 3.65 33.21
N PRO A 371 -37.96 4.35 34.03
CA PRO A 371 -36.51 4.17 34.07
C PRO A 371 -36.15 2.79 34.64
N GLY A 372 -35.43 1.98 33.86
CA GLY A 372 -34.86 0.71 34.27
C GLY A 372 -33.54 0.90 35.01
N ASP A 373 -33.34 0.08 36.04
CA ASP A 373 -32.28 0.15 37.03
C ASP A 373 -30.85 0.05 36.47
N GLU A 374 -29.97 0.87 37.04
CA GLU A 374 -28.54 0.97 36.79
C GLU A 374 -27.78 -0.23 37.40
N PRO A 375 -26.92 -0.95 36.65
CA PRO A 375 -26.11 -2.04 37.21
C PRO A 375 -24.94 -1.50 38.05
N PRO A 376 -24.56 -2.18 39.15
CA PRO A 376 -23.56 -1.67 40.09
C PRO A 376 -22.13 -1.71 39.54
N ALA A 377 -21.35 -0.69 39.92
CA ALA A 377 -19.94 -0.51 39.56
C ALA A 377 -19.04 -1.69 40.01
N PRO A 378 -18.02 -2.06 39.21
CA PRO A 378 -17.08 -3.11 39.57
C PRO A 378 -16.11 -2.67 40.68
N ALA A 379 -15.84 -3.58 41.61
CA ALA A 379 -14.93 -3.40 42.74
C ALA A 379 -13.44 -3.22 42.31
N PRO A 380 -12.64 -2.45 43.06
CA PRO A 380 -11.22 -2.24 42.74
C PRO A 380 -10.36 -3.48 43.01
N ARG A 381 -9.45 -3.80 42.08
CA ARG A 381 -8.42 -4.84 42.25
C ARG A 381 -7.28 -4.35 43.16
N PRO A 382 -6.67 -5.24 43.97
CA PRO A 382 -5.56 -4.91 44.85
C PRO A 382 -4.25 -4.75 44.07
N THR A 383 -3.48 -3.73 44.46
CA THR A 383 -2.10 -3.48 44.04
C THR A 383 -1.15 -4.51 44.67
N SER A 384 -0.35 -5.17 43.84
CA SER A 384 0.79 -5.98 44.28
C SER A 384 2.07 -5.18 44.10
N THR A 385 2.65 -4.79 45.24
CA THR A 385 4.01 -4.25 45.35
C THR A 385 4.87 -5.38 45.88
N ALA A 386 5.82 -5.88 45.09
CA ALA A 386 6.97 -6.64 45.58
C ALA A 386 8.09 -6.52 44.55
N GLY A 387 9.15 -5.80 44.94
CA GLY A 387 10.39 -5.72 44.18
C GLY A 387 11.24 -6.97 44.41
N ASP A 388 11.88 -7.42 43.35
CA ASP A 388 12.89 -8.48 43.38
C ASP A 388 14.28 -7.84 43.22
N PRO A 389 15.21 -8.01 44.17
CA PRO A 389 16.48 -7.30 44.19
C PRO A 389 17.59 -8.17 43.60
N ASP A 390 17.60 -8.46 42.30
CA ASP A 390 18.79 -9.05 41.64
C ASP A 390 18.76 -8.85 40.12
N CYS A 391 19.09 -7.63 39.69
CA CYS A 391 19.43 -7.33 38.31
C CYS A 391 20.61 -6.35 38.28
N VAL A 392 21.83 -6.87 38.20
CA VAL A 392 23.03 -6.08 37.87
C VAL A 392 23.06 -5.88 36.35
N PRO A 393 22.96 -4.66 35.83
CA PRO A 393 23.08 -4.42 34.40
C PRO A 393 24.53 -4.62 33.93
N PRO A 394 24.76 -5.12 32.70
CA PRO A 394 26.10 -5.27 32.14
C PRO A 394 26.77 -3.91 31.89
N PRO A 395 28.11 -3.84 31.91
CA PRO A 395 28.84 -2.59 31.69
C PRO A 395 28.61 -2.04 30.28
N PRO A 396 28.62 -0.70 30.11
CA PRO A 396 28.44 -0.08 28.81
C PRO A 396 29.62 -0.38 27.86
N PRO A 397 29.39 -0.46 26.54
CA PRO A 397 30.46 -0.63 25.57
C PRO A 397 31.41 0.57 25.53
N PRO A 398 32.69 0.36 25.13
CA PRO A 398 33.68 1.43 25.09
C PRO A 398 33.28 2.52 24.08
N ARG A 399 33.37 3.78 24.51
CA ARG A 399 33.13 4.96 23.67
C ARG A 399 34.22 5.08 22.61
N CYS A 400 33.85 5.01 21.34
CA CYS A 400 34.69 5.46 20.24
C CYS A 400 34.84 6.98 20.31
N LEU A 401 36.06 7.45 20.55
CA LEU A 401 36.42 8.86 20.42
C LEU A 401 36.39 9.27 18.94
N PRO A 402 35.75 10.39 18.56
CA PRO A 402 35.85 10.89 17.19
C PRO A 402 37.25 11.44 16.91
N SER A 403 37.81 11.05 15.77
CA SER A 403 39.02 11.66 15.20
C SER A 403 38.81 13.16 14.91
N PRO A 404 39.87 13.98 14.99
CA PRO A 404 39.76 15.43 14.85
C PRO A 404 39.37 15.85 13.44
N VAL A 405 38.40 16.75 13.35
CA VAL A 405 38.00 17.46 12.13
C VAL A 405 39.09 18.45 11.74
N PRO A 406 39.56 18.51 10.48
CA PRO A 406 40.48 19.52 10.02
C PRO A 406 39.80 20.89 9.92
N THR A 407 40.40 21.89 10.57
CA THR A 407 40.00 23.30 10.56
C THR A 407 40.25 23.94 9.19
N GLY A 408 39.20 24.05 8.38
CA GLY A 408 39.16 24.96 7.23
C GLY A 408 38.59 26.32 7.64
N GLY A 409 39.38 27.39 7.45
CA GLY A 409 39.02 28.77 7.81
C GLY A 409 37.91 29.39 6.94
N PRO A 410 37.27 30.48 7.41
CA PRO A 410 36.07 31.02 6.78
C PRO A 410 36.40 32.01 5.65
N THR A 411 35.79 31.80 4.48
CA THR A 411 35.60 32.84 3.46
C THR A 411 34.34 33.64 3.76
N ALA A 412 34.53 34.95 3.94
CA ALA A 412 33.48 35.92 4.23
C ALA A 412 32.43 35.99 3.12
N ARG A 413 31.14 35.99 3.51
CA ARG A 413 29.99 36.27 2.64
C ARG A 413 29.41 37.63 3.03
N PRO A 414 28.99 38.49 2.08
CA PRO A 414 28.47 39.82 2.41
C PRO A 414 27.05 39.75 2.99
N THR A 415 26.84 40.46 4.10
CA THR A 415 25.54 40.66 4.75
C THR A 415 24.72 41.70 3.99
N SER A 416 23.51 41.33 3.56
CA SER A 416 22.47 42.28 3.13
C SER A 416 21.73 42.86 4.35
N PRO A 417 21.31 44.13 4.33
CA PRO A 417 20.62 44.76 5.45
C PRO A 417 19.17 44.25 5.62
N PRO A 418 18.61 44.32 6.84
CA PRO A 418 17.27 43.84 7.15
C PRO A 418 16.20 44.71 6.49
N ARG A 419 15.15 44.07 5.93
CA ARG A 419 13.95 44.74 5.46
C ARG A 419 12.96 44.91 6.61
N ASP A 420 12.46 46.13 6.75
CA ASP A 420 11.38 46.53 7.66
C ASP A 420 10.11 45.70 7.46
N PRO A 421 9.45 45.23 8.54
CA PRO A 421 8.17 44.55 8.44
C PRO A 421 7.04 45.56 8.17
N ARG A 422 6.38 45.43 7.01
CA ARG A 422 5.14 46.15 6.73
C ARG A 422 3.99 45.56 7.55
N PRO A 423 3.08 46.39 8.09
CA PRO A 423 1.93 45.92 8.86
C PRO A 423 0.92 45.17 7.98
N VAL A 424 0.44 44.03 8.49
CA VAL A 424 -0.61 43.22 7.89
C VAL A 424 -1.98 43.84 8.21
N PRO A 425 -2.90 44.02 7.24
CA PRO A 425 -4.23 44.53 7.54
C PRO A 425 -5.09 43.48 8.24
N THR A 426 -5.72 43.87 9.35
CA THR A 426 -6.74 43.10 10.07
C THR A 426 -8.03 43.05 9.24
N VAL A 427 -8.51 41.86 8.90
CA VAL A 427 -9.81 41.65 8.26
C VAL A 427 -10.84 41.37 9.35
N THR A 428 -11.81 42.27 9.53
CA THR A 428 -12.96 42.06 10.40
C THR A 428 -14.07 41.39 9.59
N VAL A 429 -14.48 40.19 9.98
CA VAL A 429 -15.62 39.47 9.39
C VAL A 429 -16.86 39.77 10.22
N THR A 430 -17.84 40.46 9.63
CA THR A 430 -19.16 40.69 10.23
C THR A 430 -20.12 39.60 9.76
N VAL A 431 -20.50 38.69 10.65
CA VAL A 431 -21.55 37.68 10.38
C VAL A 431 -22.91 38.31 10.64
N THR A 432 -23.72 38.43 9.60
CA THR A 432 -25.12 38.87 9.72
C THR A 432 -26.02 37.64 9.73
N VAL A 433 -26.69 37.38 10.85
CA VAL A 433 -27.66 36.29 11.00
C VAL A 433 -29.04 36.81 10.58
N SER A 434 -29.60 36.24 9.53
CA SER A 434 -30.99 36.50 9.11
C SER A 434 -31.96 35.62 9.89
N PRO A 435 -33.13 36.14 10.33
CA PRO A 435 -34.14 35.35 11.01
C PRO A 435 -34.87 34.37 10.06
N PRO A 436 -35.39 33.26 10.58
CA PRO A 436 -36.07 32.24 9.77
C PRO A 436 -37.40 32.75 9.21
N ARG A 437 -37.67 32.41 7.94
CA ARG A 437 -38.98 32.62 7.31
C ARG A 437 -40.01 31.62 7.87
N PRO A 438 -41.26 32.05 8.09
CA PRO A 438 -42.35 31.14 8.42
C PRO A 438 -42.71 30.27 7.20
N GLN A 439 -42.92 28.99 7.45
CA GLN A 439 -43.46 28.03 6.48
C GLN A 439 -44.98 28.17 6.43
N ASN A 440 -45.53 28.20 5.21
CA ASN A 440 -46.94 27.98 4.91
C ASN A 440 -47.05 26.69 4.11
#